data_AF-A0A0J7KC42-F1
#
_entry.id   AF-A0A0J7KC42-F1
#
_cell.length_a   1.000
_cell.length_b   1.000
_cell.length_c   1.000
_cell.angle_alpha   90.00
_cell.angle_beta   90.00
_cell.angle_gamma   90.00
#
_symmetry.space_group_name_H-M   'P 1'
#
loop_
_entity.id
_entity.type
_entity.pdbx_description
1 polymer ?
#
loop_
_entity_poly.entity_id
_entity_poly.type
_entity_poly.pdbx_seq_one_letter_code
_entity_poly.pdbx_strand_id
1 'polypeptide(L)'
;MVIDGYDDFEPADDMVAEDSDKEHIIIEVAPADIEKDNMVVEDSDEEDHIIEYPENSDYDSSCSELSIEQRYREISEEELMSLHELRKMCVIYIFYLSEDDGKFRTSCFFRWADLFSDMRTRAVRRHQISIFGLILGEVCDRCGNPLHQIFPCNLCPICTQ
;
A
#
# COMPACT_ATOMS: atom_id res chain seq x y z
N MET A 1 -32.12 44.19 20.16
CA MET A 1 -30.87 44.80 20.68
C MET A 1 -29.77 44.20 19.84
N VAL A 2 -29.15 45.04 19.00
CA VAL A 2 -27.96 44.69 18.21
C VAL A 2 -26.79 44.62 19.19
N ILE A 3 -25.83 43.72 18.96
CA ILE A 3 -24.38 44.02 18.94
C ILE A 3 -23.68 42.77 18.38
N ASP A 4 -22.96 43.04 17.29
CA ASP A 4 -22.03 42.17 16.58
C ASP A 4 -20.90 41.67 17.48
N GLY A 5 -20.42 40.46 17.19
CA GLY A 5 -19.16 39.93 17.70
C GLY A 5 -18.46 39.20 16.56
N TYR A 6 -17.81 40.00 15.69
CA TYR A 6 -16.75 39.52 14.81
C TYR A 6 -15.55 39.23 15.71
N ASP A 7 -15.10 37.98 15.78
CA ASP A 7 -13.79 37.64 16.31
C ASP A 7 -12.85 37.37 15.13
N ASP A 8 -11.73 38.07 15.21
CA ASP A 8 -10.68 38.24 14.22
C ASP A 8 -10.03 36.90 13.85
N PHE A 9 -10.14 36.51 12.58
CA PHE A 9 -9.20 35.59 11.97
C PHE A 9 -8.03 36.40 11.42
N GLU A 10 -6.94 36.47 12.17
CA GLU A 10 -5.66 36.93 11.65
C GLU A 10 -5.19 36.00 10.52
N PRO A 11 -4.73 36.52 9.37
CA PRO A 11 -4.15 35.70 8.31
C PRO A 11 -2.79 35.14 8.74
N ALA A 12 -2.54 33.88 8.40
CA ALA A 12 -1.31 33.17 8.68
C ALA A 12 -0.09 33.85 8.02
N ASP A 13 0.86 34.30 8.84
CA ASP A 13 2.17 34.73 8.39
C ASP A 13 3.02 33.50 8.00
N ASP A 14 3.20 33.38 6.68
CA ASP A 14 4.41 33.02 5.95
C ASP A 14 5.55 32.37 6.77
N MET A 15 5.55 31.04 6.84
CA MET A 15 6.76 30.28 7.20
C MET A 15 7.50 29.89 5.92
N VAL A 16 8.44 30.74 5.53
CA VAL A 16 9.47 30.43 4.53
C VAL A 16 10.39 29.35 5.12
N ALA A 17 10.28 28.13 4.61
CA ALA A 17 11.29 27.10 4.83
C ALA A 17 12.42 27.29 3.81
N GLU A 18 13.45 28.04 4.19
CA GLU A 18 14.77 27.89 3.59
C GLU A 18 15.49 26.73 4.29
N ASP A 19 15.62 25.60 3.61
CA ASP A 19 16.62 24.56 3.87
C ASP A 19 17.09 24.10 2.48
N SER A 20 18.18 24.64 1.94
CA SER A 20 19.58 24.28 2.21
C SER A 20 19.85 22.78 2.03
N ASP A 21 20.67 22.50 1.02
CA ASP A 21 21.42 21.28 0.75
C ASP A 21 20.66 20.07 0.18
N LYS A 22 20.69 20.02 -1.17
CA LYS A 22 20.36 18.86 -2.00
C LYS A 22 21.28 17.69 -1.68
N GLU A 23 20.86 16.82 -0.78
CA GLU A 23 21.45 15.50 -0.64
C GLU A 23 21.04 14.64 -1.85
N HIS A 24 22.02 14.34 -2.71
CA HIS A 24 21.84 13.42 -3.83
C HIS A 24 21.65 11.99 -3.30
N ILE A 25 20.41 11.51 -3.30
CA ILE A 25 20.09 10.12 -2.97
C ILE A 25 20.32 9.25 -4.21
N ILE A 26 21.39 8.48 -4.19
CA ILE A 26 21.72 7.46 -5.19
C ILE A 26 20.94 6.18 -4.83
N ILE A 27 20.10 5.70 -5.75
CA ILE A 27 19.36 4.43 -5.58
C ILE A 27 19.90 3.41 -6.58
N GLU A 28 20.23 2.22 -6.09
CA GLU A 28 20.67 1.07 -6.89
C GLU A 28 19.45 0.41 -7.56
N VAL A 29 19.46 0.31 -8.89
CA VAL A 29 18.39 -0.35 -9.66
C VAL A 29 19.02 -1.46 -10.49
N ALA A 30 18.57 -2.71 -10.28
CA ALA A 30 18.92 -3.85 -11.12
C ALA A 30 18.17 -3.78 -12.47
N PRO A 31 18.78 -4.18 -13.60
CA PRO A 31 18.11 -4.17 -14.90
C PRO A 31 16.95 -5.15 -14.94
N ALA A 32 15.79 -4.67 -15.40
CA ALA A 32 14.64 -5.50 -15.71
C ALA A 32 14.77 -6.01 -17.15
N ASP A 33 15.00 -7.31 -17.30
CA ASP A 33 14.92 -7.98 -18.61
C ASP A 33 13.44 -8.17 -18.97
N ILE A 34 12.99 -7.38 -19.95
CA ILE A 34 11.70 -7.52 -20.62
C ILE A 34 11.90 -8.56 -21.73
N GLU A 35 11.60 -9.83 -21.45
CA GLU A 35 11.30 -10.80 -22.51
C GLU A 35 9.80 -11.11 -22.50
N LYS A 36 9.16 -10.52 -23.49
CA LYS A 36 7.79 -10.73 -23.90
C LYS A 36 7.74 -12.02 -24.71
N ASP A 37 7.18 -13.09 -24.16
CA ASP A 37 6.81 -14.25 -24.97
C ASP A 37 5.35 -14.65 -24.78
N ASN A 38 4.65 -14.66 -25.91
CA ASN A 38 3.30 -15.17 -26.09
C ASN A 38 3.35 -16.70 -26.03
N MET A 39 2.59 -17.34 -25.14
CA MET A 39 2.06 -18.68 -25.40
C MET A 39 0.57 -18.73 -25.05
N VAL A 40 -0.24 -18.81 -26.10
CA VAL A 40 -1.61 -19.32 -26.07
C VAL A 40 -1.51 -20.85 -26.02
N VAL A 41 -2.15 -21.50 -25.05
CA VAL A 41 -2.61 -22.89 -25.20
C VAL A 41 -3.94 -23.07 -24.48
N GLU A 42 -4.93 -23.51 -25.26
CA GLU A 42 -6.29 -23.90 -24.88
C GLU A 42 -6.29 -25.20 -24.05
N ASP A 43 -7.43 -25.45 -23.40
CA ASP A 43 -7.91 -26.64 -22.67
C ASP A 43 -7.24 -27.99 -22.98
N SER A 44 -7.05 -28.84 -21.95
CA SER A 44 -7.70 -30.16 -21.81
C SER A 44 -7.04 -31.03 -20.73
N ASP A 45 -7.87 -31.46 -19.77
CA ASP A 45 -7.92 -32.73 -19.02
C ASP A 45 -6.69 -33.36 -18.31
N GLU A 46 -6.96 -33.63 -17.03
CA GLU A 46 -6.50 -34.70 -16.13
C GLU A 46 -5.45 -35.70 -16.67
N GLU A 47 -4.25 -35.70 -16.10
CA GLU A 47 -3.54 -36.92 -15.65
C GLU A 47 -2.31 -36.57 -14.79
N ASP A 48 -2.08 -37.39 -13.76
CA ASP A 48 -1.02 -37.28 -12.74
C ASP A 48 0.39 -37.16 -13.34
N HIS A 49 0.94 -35.94 -13.40
CA HIS A 49 2.36 -35.72 -13.65
C HIS A 49 3.13 -35.59 -12.33
N ILE A 50 3.74 -36.70 -11.92
CA ILE A 50 4.84 -36.71 -10.95
C ILE A 50 5.92 -35.76 -11.50
N ILE A 51 6.13 -34.64 -10.81
CA ILE A 51 7.22 -33.71 -11.12
C ILE A 51 8.52 -34.38 -10.70
N GLU A 52 9.16 -35.06 -11.65
CA GLU A 52 10.51 -35.58 -11.49
C GLU A 52 11.48 -34.38 -11.53
N TYR A 53 12.09 -34.04 -10.39
CA TYR A 53 13.08 -32.99 -10.32
C TYR A 53 14.29 -33.41 -11.17
N PRO A 54 14.72 -32.64 -12.18
CA PRO A 54 15.94 -32.97 -12.90
C PRO A 54 17.13 -32.84 -11.93
N GLU A 55 17.79 -33.96 -11.63
CA GLU A 55 18.96 -34.05 -10.73
C GLU A 55 20.21 -33.32 -11.25
N ASN A 56 20.12 -32.63 -12.39
CA ASN A 56 21.24 -31.98 -13.07
C ASN A 56 20.99 -30.48 -13.28
N SER A 57 20.50 -29.81 -12.23
CA SER A 57 20.55 -28.35 -12.18
C SER A 57 22.03 -27.93 -12.08
N ASP A 58 22.65 -27.68 -13.23
CA ASP A 58 23.96 -27.00 -13.36
C ASP A 58 23.89 -25.51 -12.93
N TYR A 59 22.99 -25.18 -11.99
CA TYR A 59 22.93 -23.88 -11.36
C TYR A 59 24.11 -23.74 -10.39
N ASP A 60 25.29 -23.50 -10.97
CA ASP A 60 26.45 -23.00 -10.27
C ASP A 60 26.17 -21.55 -9.88
N SER A 61 25.62 -21.35 -8.69
CA SER A 61 25.55 -20.03 -8.04
C SER A 61 26.93 -19.56 -7.56
N SER A 62 27.99 -19.83 -8.33
CA SER A 62 29.19 -19.01 -8.26
C SER A 62 28.82 -17.64 -8.81
N CYS A 63 28.35 -16.75 -7.94
CA CYS A 63 28.56 -15.32 -8.16
C CYS A 63 30.08 -15.08 -8.12
N SER A 64 30.78 -15.49 -9.18
CA SER A 64 32.05 -14.88 -9.54
C SER A 64 31.80 -13.39 -9.50
N GLU A 65 32.69 -12.64 -8.84
CA GLU A 65 32.68 -11.19 -8.72
C GLU A 65 32.53 -10.55 -10.11
N LEU A 66 31.29 -10.53 -10.63
CA LEU A 66 30.89 -9.68 -11.71
C LEU A 66 31.01 -8.31 -11.07
N SER A 67 32.08 -7.62 -11.43
CA SER A 67 32.19 -6.19 -11.25
C SER A 67 30.97 -5.59 -11.92
N ILE A 68 29.88 -5.45 -11.16
CA ILE A 68 28.68 -4.76 -11.59
C ILE A 68 29.18 -3.35 -11.87
N GLU A 69 29.36 -3.00 -13.15
CA GLU A 69 29.63 -1.63 -13.55
C GLU A 69 28.43 -0.82 -13.07
N GLN A 70 28.57 -0.19 -11.90
CA GLN A 70 27.59 0.75 -11.39
C GLN A 70 27.54 1.94 -12.35
N ARG A 71 26.55 1.92 -13.25
CA ARG A 71 26.27 3.04 -14.14
C ARG A 71 25.32 3.97 -13.44
N TYR A 72 25.84 5.11 -13.03
CA TYR A 72 25.05 6.21 -12.50
C TYR A 72 24.35 6.89 -13.67
N ARG A 73 23.02 6.96 -13.60
CA ARG A 73 22.20 7.73 -14.54
C ARG A 73 21.55 8.87 -13.75
N GLU A 74 21.64 10.08 -14.29
CA GLU A 74 20.86 11.20 -13.78
C GLU A 74 19.38 10.96 -14.13
N ILE A 75 18.54 10.95 -13.10
CA ILE A 75 17.09 10.80 -13.19
C ILE A 75 16.51 12.22 -13.20
N SER A 76 15.57 12.50 -14.11
CA SER A 76 14.92 13.81 -14.13
C SER A 76 14.02 14.00 -12.90
N GLU A 77 13.71 15.24 -12.56
CA GLU A 77 12.76 15.54 -11.48
C GLU A 77 11.38 14.90 -11.75
N GLU A 78 10.95 14.87 -13.01
CA GLU A 78 9.71 14.23 -13.45
C GLU A 78 9.74 12.71 -13.23
N GLU A 79 10.85 12.06 -13.59
CA GLU A 79 11.05 10.63 -13.34
C GLU A 79 11.07 10.33 -11.83
N LEU A 80 11.72 11.17 -11.02
CA LEU A 80 11.75 11.04 -9.56
C LEU A 80 10.36 11.22 -8.94
N MET A 81 9.62 12.22 -9.38
CA MET A 81 8.25 12.47 -8.93
C MET A 81 7.31 11.34 -9.35
N SER A 82 7.48 10.78 -10.55
CA SER A 82 6.73 9.61 -11.00
C SER A 82 7.01 8.37 -10.14
N LEU A 83 8.26 8.15 -9.73
CA LEU A 83 8.63 7.09 -8.79
C LEU A 83 7.95 7.30 -7.43
N HIS A 84 7.82 8.55 -6.99
CA HIS A 84 7.10 8.88 -5.76
C HIS A 84 5.59 8.63 -5.89
N GLU A 85 4.99 8.94 -7.04
CA GLU A 85 3.58 8.65 -7.31
C GLU A 85 3.29 7.14 -7.42
N LEU A 86 4.19 6.37 -8.03
CA LEU A 86 4.10 4.91 -8.10
C LEU A 86 4.17 4.23 -6.72
N ARG A 87 4.75 4.92 -5.72
CA ARG A 87 4.83 4.44 -4.34
C ARG A 87 3.62 4.83 -3.49
N LYS A 88 2.76 5.73 -3.98
CA LYS A 88 1.52 6.09 -3.29
C LYS A 88 0.51 4.97 -3.45
N MET A 89 0.00 4.52 -2.32
CA MET A 89 -1.05 3.53 -2.20
C MET A 89 -2.24 4.15 -1.48
N CYS A 90 -3.44 3.77 -1.91
CA CYS A 90 -4.69 4.04 -1.22
C CYS A 90 -4.97 2.91 -0.23
N VAL A 91 -5.43 3.27 0.96
CA VAL A 91 -5.82 2.34 2.02
C VAL A 91 -7.25 2.66 2.43
N ILE A 92 -8.10 1.65 2.32
CA ILE A 92 -9.51 1.75 2.67
C ILE A 92 -9.75 0.88 3.90
N TYR A 93 -10.06 1.52 5.02
CA TYR A 93 -10.44 0.87 6.26
C TYR A 93 -11.95 0.69 6.29
N ILE A 94 -12.42 -0.53 6.58
CA ILE A 94 -13.84 -0.85 6.73
C ILE A 94 -14.01 -1.80 7.91
N PHE A 95 -14.54 -1.29 9.01
CA PHE A 95 -14.74 -2.07 10.23
C PHE A 95 -15.85 -1.49 11.11
N TYR A 96 -16.20 -2.22 12.16
CA TYR A 96 -17.12 -1.78 13.20
C TYR A 96 -16.33 -1.48 14.47
N LEU A 97 -16.59 -0.31 15.06
CA LEU A 97 -16.04 0.07 16.36
C LEU A 97 -17.12 -0.10 17.42
N SER A 98 -16.77 -0.75 18.53
CA SER A 98 -17.61 -0.82 19.73
C SER A 98 -17.38 0.34 20.69
N GLU A 99 -18.23 0.46 21.72
CA GLU A 99 -18.03 1.46 22.78
C GLU A 99 -16.72 1.28 23.56
N ASP A 100 -16.27 0.03 23.75
CA ASP A 100 -14.98 -0.27 24.40
C ASP A 100 -13.76 -0.13 23.46
N ASP A 101 -13.88 0.65 22.38
CA ASP A 101 -12.86 0.83 21.32
C ASP A 101 -12.42 -0.46 20.59
N GLY A 102 -13.20 -1.53 20.72
CA GLY A 102 -12.98 -2.79 20.02
C GLY A 102 -13.23 -2.68 18.52
N LYS A 103 -12.32 -3.21 17.71
CA LYS A 103 -12.34 -3.15 16.25
C LYS A 103 -12.64 -4.51 15.64
N PHE A 104 -13.73 -4.56 14.87
CA PHE A 104 -14.24 -5.80 14.31
C PHE A 104 -14.42 -5.74 12.81
N ARG A 105 -13.93 -6.75 12.10
CA ARG A 105 -14.33 -6.96 10.70
C ARG A 105 -15.80 -7.37 10.65
N THR A 106 -16.48 -7.07 9.55
CA THR A 106 -17.92 -7.31 9.35
C THR A 106 -18.39 -8.69 9.81
N SER A 107 -17.70 -9.78 9.43
CA SER A 107 -18.11 -11.14 9.81
C SER A 107 -17.85 -11.48 11.29
N CYS A 108 -16.85 -10.87 11.93
CA CYS A 108 -16.63 -11.03 13.37
C CYS A 108 -17.64 -10.22 14.16
N PHE A 109 -17.97 -9.02 13.69
CA PHE A 109 -18.99 -8.18 14.28
C PHE A 109 -20.34 -8.89 14.32
N PHE A 110 -20.85 -9.42 13.20
CA PHE A 110 -22.16 -10.09 13.20
C PHE A 110 -22.24 -11.29 14.15
N ARG A 111 -21.20 -12.14 14.17
CA ARG A 111 -21.14 -13.27 15.11
C ARG A 111 -21.12 -12.84 16.58
N TRP A 112 -20.65 -11.64 16.86
CA TRP A 112 -20.54 -11.13 18.22
C TRP A 112 -21.76 -10.31 18.63
N ALA A 113 -22.31 -9.50 17.73
CA ALA A 113 -23.56 -8.77 17.92
C ALA A 113 -24.74 -9.72 18.21
N ASP A 114 -24.77 -10.89 17.59
CA ASP A 114 -25.77 -11.93 17.89
C ASP A 114 -25.73 -12.41 19.35
N LEU A 115 -24.59 -12.26 20.03
CA LEU A 115 -24.42 -12.63 21.44
C LEU A 115 -24.74 -11.47 22.40
N PHE A 116 -24.71 -10.22 21.92
CA PHE A 116 -24.85 -9.01 22.74
C PHE A 116 -25.75 -7.98 22.05
N SER A 117 -27.07 -8.16 22.22
CA SER A 117 -28.11 -7.34 21.58
C SER A 117 -28.10 -5.86 21.98
N ASP A 118 -27.53 -5.52 23.13
CA ASP A 118 -27.50 -4.14 23.65
C ASP A 118 -26.23 -3.37 23.24
N MET A 119 -25.36 -4.00 22.45
CA MET A 119 -24.09 -3.37 22.11
C MET A 119 -24.26 -2.25 21.08
N ARG A 120 -23.92 -1.04 21.50
CA ARG A 120 -23.80 0.11 20.60
C ARG A 120 -22.50 -0.01 19.79
N THR A 121 -22.65 0.06 18.49
CA THR A 121 -21.54 -0.01 17.54
C THR A 121 -21.73 1.01 16.43
N ARG A 122 -20.61 1.45 15.85
CA ARG A 122 -20.59 2.34 14.70
C ARG A 122 -19.74 1.76 13.58
N ALA A 123 -20.23 1.88 12.35
CA ALA A 123 -19.44 1.54 11.18
C ALA A 123 -18.40 2.66 10.93
N VAL A 124 -17.15 2.27 10.73
CA VAL A 124 -16.05 3.15 10.36
C VAL A 124 -15.64 2.84 8.92
N ARG A 125 -15.61 3.88 8.09
CA ARG A 125 -15.08 3.83 6.73
C ARG A 125 -14.09 4.98 6.57
N ARG A 126 -12.82 4.67 6.34
CA ARG A 126 -11.77 5.69 6.17
C ARG A 126 -10.97 5.38 4.92
N HIS A 127 -10.76 6.40 4.09
CA HIS A 127 -9.83 6.35 2.97
C HIS A 127 -8.61 7.20 3.30
N GLN A 128 -7.41 6.65 3.08
CA GLN A 128 -6.15 7.33 3.32
C GLN A 128 -5.19 7.02 2.17
N ILE A 129 -4.41 8.01 1.74
CA ILE A 129 -3.33 7.82 0.77
C ILE A 129 -2.01 7.91 1.54
N SER A 130 -1.12 6.93 1.36
CA SER A 130 0.19 6.89 2.01
C SER A 130 1.19 6.10 1.17
N ILE A 131 2.46 6.12 1.56
CA ILE A 131 3.49 5.25 0.98
C ILE A 131 3.32 3.85 1.58
N PHE A 132 3.45 2.79 0.78
CA PHE A 132 3.19 1.41 1.22
C PHE A 132 3.84 1.04 2.56
N GLY A 133 5.13 1.37 2.74
CA GLY A 133 5.87 1.07 3.97
C GLY A 133 5.44 1.87 5.21
N LEU A 134 4.64 2.93 5.04
CA LEU A 134 4.15 3.77 6.14
C LEU A 134 2.69 3.46 6.51
N ILE A 135 2.06 2.47 5.87
CA ILE A 135 0.70 2.07 6.17
C ILE A 135 0.69 1.29 7.49
N LEU A 136 0.27 1.96 8.57
CA LEU A 136 0.00 1.30 9.84
C LEU A 136 -1.33 0.56 9.76
N GLY A 137 -1.25 -0.76 9.57
CA GLY A 137 -2.42 -1.62 9.43
C GLY A 137 -3.19 -1.75 10.74
N GLU A 138 -4.51 -1.61 10.66
CA GLU A 138 -5.43 -1.98 11.75
C GLU A 138 -5.86 -3.43 11.57
N VAL A 139 -6.02 -4.14 12.70
CA VAL A 139 -6.40 -5.55 12.76
C VAL A 139 -7.65 -5.76 13.60
N CYS A 140 -8.37 -6.84 13.31
CA CYS A 140 -9.56 -7.21 14.06
C CYS A 140 -9.18 -7.83 15.41
N ASP A 141 -9.72 -7.31 16.50
CA ASP A 141 -9.42 -7.79 17.86
C ASP A 141 -9.86 -9.24 18.11
N ARG A 142 -10.78 -9.76 17.28
CA ARG A 142 -11.28 -11.14 17.39
C ARG A 142 -10.52 -12.17 16.57
N CYS A 143 -9.98 -11.80 15.42
CA CYS A 143 -9.39 -12.76 14.48
C CYS A 143 -8.01 -12.37 13.95
N GLY A 144 -7.47 -11.21 14.32
CA GLY A 144 -6.17 -10.71 13.86
C GLY A 144 -6.11 -10.31 12.39
N ASN A 145 -7.16 -10.57 11.61
CA ASN A 145 -7.17 -10.23 10.18
C ASN A 145 -7.17 -8.71 9.97
N PRO A 146 -6.55 -8.22 8.89
CA PRO A 146 -6.51 -6.80 8.58
C PRO A 146 -7.92 -6.22 8.36
N LEU A 147 -8.12 -5.00 8.84
CA LEU A 147 -9.35 -4.20 8.70
C LEU A 147 -9.29 -3.22 7.53
N HIS A 148 -8.28 -3.37 6.67
CA HIS A 148 -7.99 -2.46 5.59
C HIS A 148 -7.70 -3.23 4.30
N GLN A 149 -7.95 -2.56 3.18
CA GLN A 149 -7.58 -3.02 1.85
C GLN A 149 -6.68 -1.97 1.21
N ILE A 150 -5.63 -2.42 0.54
CA ILE A 150 -4.64 -1.56 -0.09
C ILE A 150 -4.82 -1.67 -1.61
N PHE A 151 -4.85 -0.53 -2.27
CA PHE A 151 -4.95 -0.41 -3.72
C PHE A 151 -3.87 0.53 -4.23
N PRO A 152 -3.25 0.28 -5.39
CA PRO A 152 -2.53 1.34 -6.07
C PRO A 152 -3.53 2.44 -6.47
N CYS A 153 -3.10 3.70 -6.44
CA CYS A 153 -4.01 4.85 -6.60
C CYS A 153 -4.82 4.80 -7.91
N ASN A 154 -4.26 4.25 -8.99
CA ASN A 154 -4.91 4.10 -10.29
C ASN A 154 -5.96 2.96 -10.34
N LEU A 155 -6.04 2.10 -9.32
CA LEU A 155 -7.06 1.05 -9.18
C LEU A 155 -7.97 1.27 -7.96
N CYS A 156 -7.80 2.38 -7.24
CA CYS A 156 -8.57 2.65 -6.04
C CYS A 156 -10.01 3.03 -6.41
N PRO A 157 -11.03 2.28 -5.91
CA PRO A 157 -12.43 2.54 -6.26
C PRO A 157 -12.96 3.88 -5.76
N ILE A 158 -12.20 4.60 -4.92
CA ILE A 158 -12.55 5.94 -4.41
C ILE A 158 -11.87 7.03 -5.26
N CYS A 159 -10.63 6.81 -5.73
CA CYS A 159 -9.89 7.81 -6.51
C CYS A 159 -10.22 7.80 -8.00
N THR A 160 -10.75 6.69 -8.53
CA THR A 160 -11.06 6.53 -9.95
C THR A 160 -12.52 6.82 -10.31
N GLN A 161 -13.31 7.36 -9.38
CA GLN A 161 -14.67 7.86 -9.64
C GLN A 161 -14.63 9.33 -10.06
#